data_AF-A0A1Q3PHA5-F1
#
_entry.id   AF-A0A1Q3PHA5-F1
#
_cell.length_a   1.000
_cell.length_b   1.000
_cell.length_c   1.000
_cell.angle_alpha   90.00
_cell.angle_beta   90.00
_cell.angle_gamma   90.00
#
_symmetry.space_group_name_H-M   'P 1'
#
loop_
_entity.id
_entity.type
_entity.pdbx_description
1 polymer ?
#
loop_
_entity_poly.entity_id
_entity_poly.type
_entity_poly.pdbx_seq_one_letter_code
_entity_poly.pdbx_strand_id
1 'polypeptide(L)'
;MAEIDHCFAEEFFDYLTLHLDMPLSEVTAKKLVKWTRQIVKTGVKKKWISSNPMEGFVCSGGSKEVLPLELYEVEAIHNKQIDIDRIGEVRDAFIFQCFTGFAYQDMYNLEVAPKSGTHFCTS
;
A
#
# COMPACT_ATOMS: atom_id res chain seq x y z
N MET A 1 -34.88 -17.84 -0.74
CA MET A 1 -34.11 -16.65 -0.31
C MET A 1 -32.68 -17.10 -0.23
N ALA A 2 -31.75 -16.45 -0.91
CA ALA A 2 -30.35 -16.87 -0.95
C ALA A 2 -29.75 -16.70 0.46
N GLU A 3 -29.71 -17.79 1.22
CA GLU A 3 -29.05 -17.85 2.52
C GLU A 3 -27.55 -17.87 2.26
N ILE A 4 -26.87 -16.81 2.69
CA ILE A 4 -25.42 -16.76 2.69
C ILE A 4 -24.98 -17.60 3.89
N ASP A 5 -24.36 -18.74 3.64
CA ASP A 5 -23.92 -19.68 4.67
C ASP A 5 -22.63 -19.19 5.38
N HIS A 6 -22.35 -19.73 6.57
CA HIS A 6 -21.18 -19.39 7.38
C HIS A 6 -19.84 -19.69 6.66
N CYS A 7 -19.85 -20.59 5.68
CA CYS A 7 -18.70 -20.93 4.83
C CYS A 7 -18.50 -19.98 3.63
N PHE A 8 -19.41 -19.03 3.39
CA PHE A 8 -19.37 -18.15 2.21
C PHE A 8 -18.03 -17.43 2.04
N ALA A 9 -17.41 -17.00 3.14
CA ALA A 9 -16.16 -16.27 3.06
C ALA A 9 -14.97 -17.14 2.57
N GLU A 10 -14.97 -18.43 2.91
CA GLU A 10 -13.98 -19.41 2.45
C GLU A 10 -14.22 -19.74 0.98
N GLU A 11 -15.46 -20.06 0.61
CA GLU A 11 -15.84 -20.33 -0.79
C GLU A 11 -15.56 -19.12 -1.69
N PHE A 12 -15.83 -17.91 -1.21
CA PHE A 12 -15.52 -16.69 -1.96
C PHE A 12 -14.00 -16.49 -2.09
N PHE A 13 -13.23 -16.79 -1.06
CA PHE A 13 -11.77 -16.74 -1.13
C PHE A 13 -11.21 -17.77 -2.12
N ASP A 14 -11.71 -19.00 -2.08
CA ASP A 14 -11.32 -20.09 -3.00
C ASP A 14 -11.71 -19.74 -4.43
N TYR A 15 -12.90 -19.19 -4.64
CA TYR A 15 -13.32 -18.70 -5.95
C TYR A 15 -12.33 -17.68 -6.53
N LEU A 16 -11.91 -16.70 -5.73
CA LEU A 16 -10.96 -15.66 -6.16
C LEU A 16 -9.55 -16.18 -6.44
N THR A 17 -9.16 -17.31 -5.86
CA THR A 17 -7.79 -17.84 -5.93
C THR A 17 -7.64 -19.13 -6.76
N LEU A 18 -8.74 -19.83 -7.07
CA LEU A 18 -8.71 -21.12 -7.77
C LEU A 18 -9.60 -21.17 -9.02
N HIS A 19 -10.69 -20.39 -9.06
CA HIS A 19 -11.75 -20.58 -10.06
C HIS A 19 -11.90 -19.46 -11.10
N LEU A 20 -11.13 -18.36 -10.99
CA LEU A 20 -11.07 -17.32 -12.02
C LEU A 20 -10.17 -17.72 -13.19
N ASP A 21 -10.49 -17.28 -14.41
CA ASP A 21 -9.63 -17.42 -15.59
C ASP A 21 -8.21 -16.87 -15.35
N MET A 22 -8.13 -15.80 -14.53
CA MET A 22 -6.88 -15.28 -13.97
C MET A 22 -7.00 -15.20 -12.45
N PRO A 23 -6.46 -16.20 -11.71
CA PRO A 23 -6.52 -16.22 -10.25
C PRO A 23 -5.81 -15.02 -9.61
N LEU A 24 -6.39 -14.50 -8.53
CA LEU A 24 -5.81 -13.39 -7.77
C LEU A 24 -4.74 -13.88 -6.81
N SER A 25 -3.77 -13.01 -6.50
CA SER A 25 -2.88 -13.25 -5.38
C SER A 25 -3.67 -13.32 -4.07
N GLU A 26 -3.20 -14.15 -3.13
CA GLU A 26 -3.79 -14.30 -1.80
C GLU A 26 -3.97 -12.95 -1.09
N VAL A 27 -3.01 -12.03 -1.23
CA VAL A 27 -3.08 -10.69 -0.62
C VAL A 27 -4.24 -9.88 -1.20
N THR A 28 -4.43 -9.94 -2.51
CA THR A 28 -5.54 -9.25 -3.19
C THR A 28 -6.88 -9.88 -2.82
N ALA A 29 -6.98 -11.20 -2.87
CA ALA A 29 -8.20 -11.94 -2.50
C ALA A 29 -8.61 -11.65 -1.05
N LYS A 30 -7.67 -11.72 -0.08
CA LYS A 30 -7.92 -11.36 1.33
C LYS A 30 -8.43 -9.93 1.50
N LYS A 31 -7.92 -8.97 0.72
CA LYS A 31 -8.43 -7.57 0.72
C LYS A 31 -9.87 -7.51 0.24
N LEU A 32 -10.21 -8.19 -0.85
CA LEU A 32 -11.58 -8.23 -1.39
C LEU A 32 -12.56 -8.86 -0.39
N VAL A 33 -12.22 -10.01 0.19
CA VAL A 33 -13.05 -10.66 1.21
C VAL A 33 -13.25 -9.75 2.42
N LYS A 34 -12.21 -9.02 2.85
CA LYS A 34 -12.31 -8.02 3.92
C LYS A 34 -13.25 -6.87 3.57
N TRP A 35 -13.22 -6.36 2.34
CA TRP A 35 -14.15 -5.32 1.88
C TRP A 35 -15.59 -5.84 1.82
N THR A 36 -15.82 -7.03 1.29
CA THR A 36 -17.14 -7.68 1.28
C THR A 36 -17.68 -7.82 2.70
N ARG A 37 -16.86 -8.26 3.66
CA ARG A 37 -17.24 -8.32 5.08
C ARG A 37 -17.67 -6.98 5.65
N GLN A 38 -17.03 -5.87 5.25
CA GLN A 38 -17.43 -4.52 5.69
C GLN A 38 -18.76 -4.08 5.09
N ILE A 39 -19.03 -4.43 3.83
CA ILE A 39 -20.31 -4.17 3.17
C ILE A 39 -21.43 -4.95 3.89
N VAL A 40 -21.24 -6.24 4.14
CA VAL A 40 -22.19 -7.10 4.85
C VAL A 40 -22.45 -6.57 6.27
N LYS A 41 -21.39 -6.20 7.00
CA LYS A 41 -21.51 -5.57 8.33
C LYS A 41 -22.33 -4.28 8.29
N THR A 42 -22.22 -3.50 7.21
CA THR A 42 -23.02 -2.29 7.01
C THR A 42 -24.49 -2.64 6.76
N GLY A 43 -24.77 -3.69 5.99
CA GLY A 43 -26.13 -4.23 5.79
C GLY A 43 -26.79 -4.67 7.10
N VAL A 44 -26.05 -5.34 7.99
CA VAL A 44 -26.53 -5.71 9.33
C VAL A 44 -26.87 -4.48 10.17
N LYS A 45 -26.00 -3.46 10.19
CA LYS A 45 -26.28 -2.19 10.91
C LYS A 45 -27.55 -1.50 10.42
N LYS A 46 -27.83 -1.58 9.11
CA LYS A 46 -29.04 -1.03 8.48
C LYS A 46 -30.27 -1.92 8.64
N LYS A 47 -30.14 -3.07 9.31
CA LYS A 47 -31.19 -4.09 9.47
C LYS A 47 -31.70 -4.66 8.13
N TRP A 48 -30.87 -4.62 7.08
CA TRP A 48 -31.17 -5.26 5.79
C TRP A 48 -30.88 -6.77 5.83
N ILE A 49 -29.95 -7.17 6.71
CA ILE A 49 -29.55 -8.55 6.95
C ILE A 49 -29.63 -8.77 8.46
N SER A 50 -30.10 -9.95 8.88
CA SER A 50 -30.28 -10.30 10.29
C SER A 50 -28.95 -10.51 11.03
N SER A 51 -27.97 -11.13 10.38
CA SER A 51 -26.66 -11.46 10.96
C SER A 51 -25.56 -11.41 9.91
N ASN A 52 -24.29 -11.38 10.35
CA ASN A 52 -23.15 -11.41 9.44
C ASN A 52 -22.67 -12.86 9.21
N PRO A 53 -22.90 -13.46 8.04
CA PRO A 53 -22.45 -14.83 7.75
C PRO A 53 -20.93 -14.96 7.69
N MET A 54 -20.21 -13.87 7.42
CA MET A 54 -18.75 -13.84 7.31
C MET A 54 -18.05 -13.54 8.65
N GLU A 55 -18.76 -13.68 9.78
CA GLU A 55 -18.23 -13.29 11.09
C GLU A 55 -17.08 -14.20 11.54
N GLY A 56 -17.14 -15.50 11.25
CA GLY A 56 -16.11 -16.49 11.61
C GLY A 56 -14.84 -16.47 10.75
N PHE A 57 -14.84 -15.75 9.62
CA PHE A 57 -13.70 -15.75 8.71
C PHE A 57 -12.49 -14.99 9.28
N VAL A 58 -11.40 -15.71 9.51
CA VAL A 58 -10.14 -15.16 10.02
C VAL A 58 -9.15 -15.00 8.86
N CYS A 59 -8.97 -13.76 8.42
CA CYS A 59 -7.84 -13.40 7.57
C CYS A 59 -6.57 -13.30 8.43
N SER A 60 -5.80 -14.37 8.55
CA SER A 60 -4.40 -14.27 8.99
C SER A 60 -3.62 -13.50 7.93
N GLY A 61 -3.29 -12.25 8.21
CA GLY A 61 -2.43 -11.47 7.34
C GLY A 61 -1.01 -12.03 7.42
N GLY A 62 -0.46 -12.45 6.29
CA GLY A 62 0.98 -12.60 6.18
C GLY A 62 1.58 -11.20 6.22
N SER A 63 2.14 -10.80 7.36
CA SER A 63 3.01 -9.62 7.39
C SER A 63 4.21 -9.96 6.52
N LYS A 64 4.29 -9.37 5.32
CA LYS A 64 5.55 -9.32 4.61
C LYS A 64 6.48 -8.46 5.45
N GLU A 65 7.42 -9.11 6.12
CA GLU A 65 8.49 -8.41 6.80
C GLU A 65 9.33 -7.73 5.71
N VAL A 66 9.29 -6.40 5.68
CA VAL A 66 10.16 -5.62 4.81
C VAL A 66 11.45 -5.44 5.59
N LEU A 67 12.50 -6.15 5.17
CA LEU A 67 13.81 -6.00 5.77
C LEU A 67 14.36 -4.61 5.43
N PRO A 68 14.75 -3.81 6.43
CA PRO A 68 15.40 -2.53 6.18
C PRO A 68 16.80 -2.75 5.58
N LEU A 69 17.31 -1.72 4.91
CA LEU A 69 18.69 -1.70 4.46
C LEU A 69 19.61 -1.27 5.60
N GLU A 70 20.76 -1.93 5.70
CA GLU A 70 21.88 -1.50 6.54
C GLU A 70 22.66 -0.37 5.86
N LEU A 71 23.41 0.40 6.64
CA LEU A 71 24.12 1.58 6.13
C LEU A 71 25.06 1.26 4.95
N TYR A 72 25.78 0.14 5.00
CA TYR A 72 26.70 -0.27 3.93
C TYR A 72 25.95 -0.60 2.62
N GLU A 73 24.70 -1.06 2.69
CA GLU A 73 23.87 -1.34 1.51
C GLU A 73 23.39 -0.03 0.88
N VAL A 74 23.05 0.96 1.71
CA VAL A 74 22.71 2.32 1.26
C VAL A 74 23.92 2.97 0.59
N GLU A 75 25.12 2.85 1.17
CA GLU A 75 26.37 3.34 0.57
C GLU A 75 26.68 2.63 -0.76
N ALA A 76 26.44 1.32 -0.85
CA ALA A 76 26.61 0.58 -2.10
C ALA A 76 25.66 1.08 -3.20
N ILE A 77 24.41 1.41 -2.86
CA ILE A 77 23.44 2.00 -3.79
C ILE A 77 23.89 3.41 -4.20
N HIS A 78 24.34 4.23 -3.26
CA HIS A 78 24.80 5.59 -3.51
C HIS A 78 25.99 5.64 -4.48
N ASN A 79 26.98 4.77 -4.26
CA ASN A 79 28.22 4.72 -5.05
C ASN A 79 28.08 3.96 -6.38
N LYS A 80 26.93 3.34 -6.65
CA LYS A 80 26.69 2.59 -7.88
C LYS A 80 26.77 3.52 -9.09
N GLN A 81 27.60 3.14 -10.06
CA GLN A 81 27.67 3.81 -11.37
C GLN A 81 26.42 3.46 -12.17
N ILE A 82 25.72 4.48 -12.64
CA ILE A 82 24.46 4.36 -13.39
C ILE A 82 24.59 5.23 -14.63
N ASP A 83 24.69 4.59 -15.79
CA ASP A 83 24.88 5.29 -17.08
C ASP A 83 23.59 5.94 -17.61
N ILE A 84 22.44 5.60 -17.02
CA ILE A 84 21.11 6.06 -17.45
C ILE A 84 20.65 7.16 -16.49
N ASP A 85 20.62 8.41 -16.96
CA ASP A 85 20.31 9.60 -16.16
C ASP A 85 19.03 9.47 -15.31
N ARG A 86 17.92 9.03 -15.94
CA ARG A 86 16.64 8.85 -15.22
C ARG A 86 16.70 7.86 -14.06
N ILE A 87 17.61 6.88 -14.12
CA ILE A 87 17.80 5.92 -13.02
C ILE A 87 18.74 6.53 -11.96
N GLY A 88 19.68 7.38 -12.37
CA GLY A 88 20.48 8.20 -11.47
C GLY A 88 19.60 9.12 -10.60
N GLU A 89 18.63 9.80 -11.21
CA GLU A 89 17.64 10.63 -10.48
C GLU A 89 16.85 9.79 -9.45
N VAL A 90 16.42 8.59 -9.82
CA VAL A 90 15.71 7.67 -8.90
C VAL A 90 16.60 7.23 -7.75
N ARG A 91 17.89 6.95 -8.00
CA ARG A 91 18.87 6.65 -6.93
C ARG A 91 18.99 7.83 -5.98
N ASP A 92 19.18 9.03 -6.50
CA ASP A 92 19.39 10.22 -5.66
C ASP A 92 18.16 10.53 -4.81
N ALA A 93 16.97 10.43 -5.39
CA ALA A 93 15.70 10.49 -4.66
C ALA A 93 15.58 9.42 -3.57
N PHE A 94 15.95 8.17 -3.88
CA PHE A 94 15.91 7.08 -2.91
C PHE A 94 16.87 7.30 -1.74
N ILE A 95 18.12 7.67 -2.03
CA ILE A 95 19.14 7.97 -1.02
C ILE A 95 18.69 9.13 -0.13
N PHE A 96 18.11 10.19 -0.71
CA PHE A 96 17.55 11.30 0.04
C PHE A 96 16.44 10.86 1.01
N GLN A 97 15.53 9.97 0.57
CA GLN A 97 14.50 9.38 1.42
C GLN A 97 15.10 8.55 2.57
N CYS A 98 16.17 7.79 2.33
CA CYS A 98 16.86 7.02 3.38
C CYS A 98 17.44 7.92 4.49
N PHE A 99 17.96 9.10 4.15
CA PHE A 99 18.57 10.01 5.13
C PHE A 99 17.58 10.95 5.82
N THR A 100 16.50 11.34 5.14
CA THR A 100 15.53 12.32 5.67
C THR A 100 14.26 11.68 6.22
N GLY A 101 13.93 10.47 5.77
CA GLY A 101 12.67 9.79 6.09
C GLY A 101 11.45 10.38 5.38
N PHE A 102 11.61 11.31 4.44
CA PHE A 102 10.47 11.83 3.67
C PHE A 102 9.91 10.77 2.73
N ALA A 103 8.58 10.74 2.59
CA ALA A 103 7.97 9.92 1.57
C ALA A 103 8.25 10.54 0.20
N TYR A 104 8.33 9.71 -0.85
CA TYR A 104 8.52 10.18 -2.22
C TYR A 104 7.53 11.29 -2.61
N GLN A 105 6.26 11.20 -2.16
CA GLN A 105 5.25 12.22 -2.44
C GLN A 105 5.59 13.58 -1.82
N ASP A 106 6.18 13.61 -0.63
CA ASP A 106 6.58 14.86 0.04
C ASP A 106 7.80 15.48 -0.66
N MET A 107 8.77 14.63 -1.02
CA MET A 107 9.96 15.03 -1.77
C MET A 107 9.60 15.57 -3.16
N TYR A 108 8.63 14.94 -3.85
CA TYR A 108 8.19 15.39 -5.18
C TYR A 108 7.55 16.79 -5.14
N ASN A 109 6.89 17.13 -4.03
CA ASN A 109 6.26 18.43 -3.83
C ASN A 109 7.17 19.42 -3.06
N LEU A 110 8.45 19.08 -2.86
CA LEU A 110 9.36 19.88 -2.07
C LEU A 110 9.84 21.09 -2.89
N GLU A 111 9.50 22.29 -2.44
CA GLU A 111 9.95 23.54 -3.03
C GLU A 111 11.12 24.15 -2.25
N VAL A 112 12.04 24.79 -2.97
CA VAL A 112 13.12 25.56 -2.34
C VAL A 112 12.50 26.79 -1.68
N ALA A 113 12.73 26.94 -0.37
CA ALA A 113 12.26 28.11 0.36
C ALA A 113 12.72 29.41 -0.34
N PRO A 114 11.83 30.42 -0.50
CA PRO A 114 12.22 31.69 -1.08
C PRO A 114 13.35 32.31 -0.24
N LYS A 115 14.43 32.74 -0.89
CA LYS A 115 15.53 33.43 -0.21
C LYS A 115 14.99 34.72 0.40
N SER A 116 14.84 34.77 1.72
CA SER A 116 14.54 36.02 2.43
C SER A 116 15.76 36.94 2.34
N GLY A 117 15.74 37.88 1.40
CA GLY A 117 16.72 38.97 1.36
C GLY A 117 17.20 39.37 -0.03
N THR A 118 16.37 40.11 -0.77
CA THR A 118 16.86 41.18 -1.64
C THR A 118 15.99 42.41 -1.41
N HIS A 119 16.48 43.31 -0.56
CA HIS A 119 16.01 44.69 -0.50
C HIS A 119 16.20 45.33 -1.88
N PHE A 120 15.12 45.69 -2.56
CA PHE A 120 15.15 46.71 -3.62
C PHE A 120 14.40 47.93 -3.10
N CYS A 121 15.14 48.81 -2.41
CA CYS A 121 14.76 50.19 -2.24
C CYS A 121 15.27 50.92 -3.49
N THR A 122 14.38 51.30 -4.40
CA THR A 122 14.73 52.17 -5.53
C THR A 122 14.49 53.62 -5.10
N SER A 123 15.53 54.42 -5.30
CA SER A 123 15.58 55.87 -5.12
C SER A 123 14.52 56.63 -5.91
#